data_AF-A0AA39RXS1-F1
#
_entry.id   AF-A0AA39RXS1-F1
#
_cell.length_a   1.000
_cell.length_b   1.000
_cell.length_c   1.000
_cell.angle_alpha   90.00
_cell.angle_beta   90.00
_cell.angle_gamma   90.00
#
_symmetry.space_group_name_H-M   'P 1'
#
loop_
_entity.id
_entity.type
_entity.pdbx_description
1 polymer ?
#
loop_
_entity_poly.entity_id
_entity_poly.type
_entity_poly.pdbx_seq_one_letter_code
_entity_poly.pdbx_strand_id
1 'polypeptide(L)'
;MLCITVKAKNLIDGDCTKSKLWLVDLAGSERLAKTDAQGERLKEAQCINRSLSALGDVIYALATKNSHIPYRNSKLTHLLQDSLGGDSKTLMFVQISPSEKDLSETLSSLNFSTRVRGIELGPAKKQMATSELQKMKVMLEKSRQESKSKSKEESLRKLEENLHNLESRAKGKDQNYKNQHEKIKELESQLVLKSNLHSQSEK
;
A
#
# COMPACT_ATOMS: atom_id res chain seq x y z
N MET A 1 -30.23 -8.09 -2.97
CA MET A 1 -29.00 -7.98 -3.78
C MET A 1 -28.45 -9.37 -4.05
N LEU A 2 -28.13 -9.67 -5.31
CA LEU A 2 -27.59 -10.96 -5.74
C LEU A 2 -26.19 -10.78 -6.32
N CYS A 3 -25.24 -11.64 -5.94
CA CYS A 3 -23.88 -11.64 -6.45
C CYS A 3 -23.59 -12.98 -7.12
N ILE A 4 -23.29 -12.95 -8.42
CA ILE A 4 -22.91 -14.12 -9.19
C ILE A 4 -21.41 -14.03 -9.45
N THR A 5 -20.64 -15.01 -8.97
CA THR A 5 -19.20 -15.09 -9.24
C THR A 5 -18.95 -16.10 -10.36
N VAL A 6 -18.34 -15.66 -11.45
CA VAL A 6 -17.95 -16.51 -12.57
C VAL A 6 -16.45 -16.72 -12.53
N LYS A 7 -16.01 -17.97 -12.60
CA LYS A 7 -14.61 -18.34 -12.78
C LYS A 7 -14.48 -19.02 -14.12
N ALA A 8 -13.53 -18.60 -14.94
CA ALA A 8 -13.25 -19.21 -16.22
C ALA A 8 -11.78 -19.58 -16.32
N LYS A 9 -11.48 -20.70 -16.98
CA LYS A 9 -10.12 -21.12 -17.33
C LYS A 9 -10.04 -21.24 -18.85
N ASN A 10 -9.13 -20.51 -19.46
CA ASN A 10 -8.78 -20.73 -20.86
C ASN A 10 -7.98 -22.04 -20.96
N LEU A 11 -8.43 -22.95 -21.83
CA LEU A 11 -7.83 -24.28 -21.96
C LEU A 11 -6.59 -24.28 -22.86
N ILE A 12 -6.36 -23.21 -23.64
CA ILE A 12 -5.22 -23.09 -24.55
C ILE A 12 -3.97 -22.63 -23.79
N ASP A 13 -4.08 -21.52 -23.05
CA ASP A 13 -2.96 -20.91 -22.32
C ASP A 13 -2.99 -21.19 -20.81
N GLY A 14 -4.08 -21.77 -20.29
CA GLY A 14 -4.25 -22.06 -18.87
C GLY A 14 -4.73 -20.87 -18.02
N ASP A 15 -4.95 -19.70 -18.62
CA ASP A 15 -5.30 -18.47 -17.91
C ASP A 15 -6.61 -18.63 -17.13
N CYS A 16 -6.56 -18.35 -15.84
CA CYS A 16 -7.76 -18.29 -15.01
C CYS A 16 -8.23 -16.84 -14.85
N THR A 17 -9.52 -16.59 -14.98
CA THR A 17 -10.17 -15.31 -14.71
C THR A 17 -11.28 -15.49 -13.68
N LYS A 18 -11.55 -14.42 -12.93
CA LYS A 18 -12.66 -14.36 -11.97
C LYS A 18 -13.38 -13.04 -12.12
N SER A 19 -14.68 -13.07 -12.33
CA SER A 19 -15.54 -11.88 -12.40
C SER A 19 -16.71 -11.99 -11.43
N LYS A 20 -17.31 -10.84 -11.10
CA LYS A 20 -18.51 -10.73 -10.29
C LYS A 20 -19.56 -9.96 -11.08
N LEU A 21 -20.79 -10.47 -11.09
CA LEU A 21 -21.97 -9.74 -11.53
C LEU A 21 -22.83 -9.43 -10.31
N TRP A 22 -23.06 -8.15 -10.07
CA TRP A 22 -23.96 -7.68 -9.04
C TRP A 22 -25.31 -7.31 -9.68
N LEU A 23 -26.38 -7.93 -9.19
CA LEU A 23 -27.75 -7.56 -9.50
C LEU A 23 -28.36 -6.93 -8.25
N VAL A 24 -28.61 -5.63 -8.33
CA VAL A 24 -29.03 -4.81 -7.19
C VAL A 24 -30.44 -4.31 -7.48
N ASP A 25 -31.39 -4.72 -6.64
CA ASP A 25 -32.70 -4.11 -6.56
C ASP A 25 -32.68 -3.12 -5.40
N LEU A 26 -32.97 -1.85 -5.69
CA LEU A 26 -32.93 -0.76 -4.73
C LEU A 26 -34.34 -0.47 -4.22
N ALA A 27 -34.42 -0.04 -2.96
CA ALA A 27 -35.68 0.46 -2.42
C ALA A 27 -36.12 1.75 -3.14
N GLY A 28 -37.39 2.11 -2.94
CA GLY A 28 -37.99 3.32 -3.51
C GLY A 28 -37.22 4.59 -3.15
N SER A 29 -37.06 5.49 -4.12
CA SER A 29 -36.34 6.76 -3.99
C SER A 29 -37.20 7.91 -3.49
N GLU A 30 -38.48 7.66 -3.22
CA GLU A 30 -39.43 8.65 -2.77
C GLU A 30 -39.07 9.24 -1.40
N ARG A 31 -39.34 10.54 -1.26
CA ARG A 31 -39.05 11.27 -0.03
C ARG A 31 -40.08 10.96 1.04
N LEU A 32 -39.60 10.88 2.28
CA LEU A 32 -40.42 10.69 3.49
C LEU A 32 -41.56 11.72 3.63
N ALA A 33 -41.36 12.95 3.13
CA ALA A 33 -42.38 13.99 3.22
C ALA A 33 -43.69 13.66 2.47
N LYS A 34 -43.67 12.68 1.56
CA LYS A 34 -44.85 12.17 0.85
C LYS A 34 -45.45 10.92 1.48
N THR A 35 -44.85 10.39 2.54
CA THR A 35 -45.33 9.17 3.18
C THR A 35 -46.04 9.53 4.49
N ASP A 36 -47.28 9.09 4.66
CA ASP A 36 -48.01 9.16 5.94
C ASP A 36 -47.54 8.08 6.93
N ALA A 37 -46.25 7.72 6.87
CA ALA A 37 -45.69 6.63 7.65
C ALA A 37 -45.52 7.06 9.12
N GLN A 38 -46.01 6.23 10.04
CA GLN A 38 -45.95 6.47 11.49
C GLN A 38 -45.26 5.31 12.21
N GLY A 39 -44.68 5.59 13.40
CA GLY A 39 -44.08 4.58 14.26
C GLY A 39 -42.94 3.80 13.59
N GLU A 40 -43.00 2.47 13.62
CA GLU A 40 -41.97 1.60 13.02
C GLU A 40 -41.82 1.77 11.51
N ARG A 41 -42.91 2.05 10.78
CA ARG A 41 -42.84 2.35 9.33
C ARG A 41 -42.04 3.60 9.04
N LEU A 42 -42.10 4.61 9.90
CA LEU A 42 -41.29 5.83 9.75
C LEU A 42 -39.81 5.52 9.96
N LYS A 43 -39.46 4.72 10.98
CA LYS A 43 -38.07 4.30 11.22
C LYS A 43 -37.49 3.48 10.06
N GLU A 44 -38.29 2.59 9.50
CA GLU A 44 -37.92 1.81 8.32
C GLU A 44 -37.66 2.73 7.11
N ALA A 45 -38.61 3.61 6.81
CA ALA A 45 -38.51 4.54 5.69
C ALA A 45 -37.30 5.49 5.85
N GLN A 46 -36.97 5.91 7.08
CA GLN A 46 -35.76 6.66 7.38
C GLN A 46 -34.49 5.86 7.11
N CYS A 47 -34.45 4.57 7.46
CA CYS A 47 -33.31 3.71 7.18
C CYS A 47 -33.12 3.49 5.66
N ILE A 48 -34.21 3.30 4.93
CA ILE A 48 -34.21 3.21 3.45
C ILE A 48 -33.61 4.49 2.86
N ASN A 49 -34.18 5.65 3.22
CA ASN A 49 -33.73 6.94 2.71
C ASN A 49 -32.29 7.26 3.08
N ARG A 50 -31.81 6.83 4.25
CA ARG A 50 -30.39 6.98 4.64
C ARG A 50 -29.45 6.29 3.66
N SER A 51 -29.78 5.06 3.24
CA SER A 51 -28.93 4.32 2.30
C SER A 51 -28.92 4.93 0.89
N LEU A 52 -30.06 5.44 0.41
CA LEU A 52 -30.17 6.10 -0.89
C LEU A 52 -29.57 7.52 -0.88
N SER A 53 -29.67 8.24 0.23
CA SER A 53 -28.99 9.53 0.41
C SER A 53 -27.48 9.36 0.37
N ALA A 54 -26.94 8.39 1.12
CA ALA A 54 -25.52 8.07 1.07
C ALA A 54 -25.07 7.65 -0.34
N LEU A 55 -25.91 6.90 -1.07
CA LEU A 55 -25.64 6.59 -2.47
C LEU A 55 -25.55 7.86 -3.33
N GLY A 56 -26.47 8.81 -3.15
CA GLY A 56 -26.42 10.11 -3.81
C GLY A 56 -25.17 10.93 -3.48
N ASP A 57 -24.72 10.91 -2.23
CA ASP A 57 -23.48 11.57 -1.82
C ASP A 57 -22.25 10.98 -2.51
N VAL A 58 -22.19 9.64 -2.60
CA VAL A 58 -21.12 8.93 -3.33
C VAL A 58 -21.11 9.31 -4.81
N ILE A 59 -22.28 9.27 -5.46
CA ILE A 59 -22.43 9.66 -6.88
C ILE A 59 -21.99 11.11 -7.10
N TYR A 60 -22.41 12.02 -6.23
CA TYR A 60 -22.01 13.43 -6.32
C TYR A 60 -20.50 13.60 -6.15
N ALA A 61 -19.90 12.96 -5.15
CA ALA A 61 -18.46 13.02 -4.91
C ALA A 61 -17.65 12.47 -6.11
N LEU A 62 -18.13 11.40 -6.74
CA LEU A 62 -17.51 10.82 -7.93
C LEU A 62 -17.64 11.73 -9.15
N ALA A 63 -18.83 12.24 -9.42
CA ALA A 63 -19.09 13.13 -10.55
C ALA A 63 -18.28 14.44 -10.46
N THR A 64 -18.03 14.92 -9.24
CA THR A 64 -17.22 16.12 -8.97
C THR A 64 -15.72 15.83 -8.79
N LYS A 65 -15.29 14.58 -8.95
CA LYS A 65 -13.89 14.13 -8.79
C LYS A 65 -13.29 14.54 -7.43
N ASN A 66 -14.10 14.46 -6.37
CA ASN A 66 -13.66 14.77 -5.01
C ASN A 66 -12.59 13.76 -4.55
N SER A 67 -11.65 14.21 -3.71
CA SER A 67 -10.56 13.37 -3.20
C SER A 67 -11.04 12.28 -2.25
N HIS A 68 -12.07 12.57 -1.46
CA HIS A 68 -12.68 11.62 -0.53
C HIS A 68 -14.08 11.23 -0.99
N ILE A 69 -14.29 9.93 -1.22
CA ILE A 69 -15.59 9.37 -1.57
C ILE A 69 -16.21 8.66 -0.35
N PRO A 70 -17.40 9.06 0.11
CA PRO A 70 -17.96 8.62 1.40
C PRO A 70 -18.63 7.24 1.35
N TYR A 71 -17.97 6.21 0.82
CA TYR A 71 -18.54 4.86 0.72
C TYR A 71 -18.99 4.28 2.07
N ARG A 72 -18.40 4.71 3.18
CA ARG A 72 -18.69 4.21 4.52
C ARG A 72 -19.97 4.79 5.15
N ASN A 73 -20.62 5.78 4.52
CA ASN A 73 -21.83 6.41 5.06
C ASN A 73 -23.03 5.46 5.11
N SER A 74 -23.00 4.34 4.38
CA SER A 74 -23.97 3.26 4.51
C SER A 74 -23.36 1.89 4.20
N LYS A 75 -24.01 0.82 4.67
CA LYS A 75 -23.64 -0.56 4.29
C LYS A 75 -23.81 -0.79 2.78
N LEU A 76 -24.81 -0.17 2.17
CA LEU A 76 -25.08 -0.28 0.73
C LEU A 76 -23.91 0.28 -0.09
N THR A 77 -23.51 1.52 0.19
CA THR A 77 -22.41 2.19 -0.54
C THR A 77 -21.06 1.53 -0.28
N HIS A 78 -20.85 0.96 0.90
CA HIS A 78 -19.64 0.21 1.20
C HIS A 78 -19.59 -1.10 0.40
N LEU A 79 -20.72 -1.81 0.33
CA LEU A 79 -20.82 -3.04 -0.45
C LEU A 79 -20.66 -2.80 -1.96
N LEU A 80 -21.15 -1.66 -2.45
CA LEU A 80 -21.10 -1.27 -3.87
C LEU A 80 -19.86 -0.46 -4.25
N GLN A 81 -18.90 -0.27 -3.35
CA GLN A 81 -17.71 0.53 -3.59
C GLN A 81 -16.96 0.10 -4.87
N ASP A 82 -16.79 -1.20 -5.09
CA ASP A 82 -16.15 -1.73 -6.29
C ASP A 82 -16.94 -1.38 -7.58
N SER A 83 -18.27 -1.27 -7.48
CA SER A 83 -19.17 -0.97 -8.59
C SER A 83 -19.33 0.52 -8.86
N LEU A 84 -19.13 1.38 -7.87
CA LEU A 84 -19.40 2.81 -7.94
C LEU A 84 -18.10 3.61 -7.83
N GLY A 85 -17.14 3.42 -8.73
CA GLY A 85 -15.85 4.13 -8.67
C GLY A 85 -14.62 3.22 -8.76
N GLY A 86 -14.83 1.90 -8.63
CA GLY A 86 -13.79 0.88 -8.78
C GLY A 86 -13.65 0.31 -10.19
N ASP A 87 -12.94 -0.81 -10.29
CA ASP A 87 -12.75 -1.59 -11.51
C ASP A 87 -14.00 -2.43 -11.82
N SER A 88 -15.04 -1.77 -12.31
CA SER A 88 -16.31 -2.41 -12.66
C SER A 88 -16.95 -1.75 -13.88
N LYS A 89 -17.71 -2.55 -14.63
CA LYS A 89 -18.69 -2.04 -15.58
C LYS A 89 -20.02 -1.93 -14.85
N THR A 90 -20.61 -0.75 -14.83
CA THR A 90 -21.81 -0.48 -14.04
C THR A 90 -22.89 0.08 -14.94
N LEU A 91 -24.06 -0.54 -14.87
CA LEU A 91 -25.27 -0.13 -15.57
C LEU A 91 -26.34 0.18 -14.53
N MET A 92 -26.97 1.34 -14.65
CA MET A 92 -28.09 1.74 -13.80
C MET A 92 -29.35 1.86 -14.65
N PHE A 93 -30.42 1.23 -14.19
CA PHE A 93 -31.77 1.48 -14.70
C PHE A 93 -32.45 2.52 -13.82
N VAL A 94 -33.14 3.45 -14.46
CA VAL A 94 -33.89 4.51 -13.77
C VAL A 94 -35.35 4.31 -14.15
N GLN A 95 -36.13 3.81 -13.20
CA GLN A 95 -37.56 3.58 -13.38
C GLN A 95 -38.32 4.83 -12.95
N ILE A 96 -39.15 5.35 -13.84
CA ILE A 96 -39.92 6.58 -13.63
C ILE A 96 -41.39 6.35 -13.96
N SER A 97 -42.26 7.14 -13.33
CA SER A 97 -43.69 7.16 -13.63
C SER A 97 -43.99 8.27 -14.64
N PRO A 98 -44.83 8.01 -15.67
CA PRO A 98 -45.30 9.03 -16.59
C PRO A 98 -46.45 9.88 -16.03
N SER A 99 -46.96 9.57 -14.83
CA SER A 99 -48.08 10.27 -14.21
C SER A 99 -47.68 11.68 -13.75
N GLU A 100 -48.56 12.65 -13.99
CA GLU A 100 -48.37 14.04 -13.53
C GLU A 100 -48.23 14.15 -12.00
N LYS A 101 -48.91 13.28 -11.26
CA LYS A 101 -48.82 13.23 -9.78
C LYS A 101 -47.41 12.92 -9.29
N ASP A 102 -46.61 12.23 -10.11
CA ASP A 102 -45.27 11.77 -9.78
C ASP A 102 -44.18 12.68 -10.36
N LEU A 103 -44.55 13.78 -11.03
CA LEU A 103 -43.62 14.65 -11.76
C LEU A 103 -42.39 15.06 -10.93
N SER A 104 -42.59 15.43 -9.66
CA SER A 104 -41.51 15.80 -8.75
C SER A 104 -40.53 14.66 -8.47
N GLU A 105 -41.00 13.42 -8.34
CA GLU A 105 -40.12 12.26 -8.13
C GLU A 105 -39.42 11.88 -9.44
N THR A 106 -40.16 11.90 -10.56
CA THR A 106 -39.60 11.67 -11.90
C THR A 106 -38.46 12.65 -12.21
N LEU A 107 -38.64 13.95 -11.95
CA LEU A 107 -37.57 14.94 -12.11
C LEU A 107 -36.39 14.68 -11.16
N SER A 108 -36.65 14.28 -9.92
CA SER A 108 -35.59 13.93 -8.96
C SER A 108 -34.75 12.74 -9.45
N SER A 109 -35.40 11.69 -9.95
CA SER A 109 -34.77 10.48 -10.51
C SER A 109 -33.96 10.78 -11.78
N LEU A 110 -34.49 11.62 -12.69
CA LEU A 110 -33.78 12.03 -13.90
C LEU A 110 -32.58 12.93 -13.62
N ASN A 111 -32.70 13.85 -12.66
CA ASN A 111 -31.57 14.67 -12.22
C ASN A 111 -30.49 13.82 -11.56
N PHE A 112 -30.89 12.80 -10.79
CA PHE A 112 -29.95 11.83 -10.24
C PHE A 112 -29.22 11.06 -11.33
N SER A 113 -29.94 10.51 -12.31
CA SER A 113 -29.34 9.73 -13.40
C SER A 113 -28.40 10.56 -14.28
N THR A 114 -28.71 11.84 -14.46
CA THR A 114 -27.84 12.79 -15.17
C THR A 114 -26.48 12.92 -14.48
N ARG A 115 -26.46 12.99 -13.13
CA ARG A 115 -25.20 13.00 -12.36
C ARG A 115 -24.46 11.67 -12.46
N VAL A 116 -25.17 10.55 -12.37
CA VAL A 116 -24.59 9.20 -12.53
C VAL A 116 -23.90 9.06 -13.88
N ARG A 117 -24.53 9.55 -14.95
CA ARG A 117 -23.98 9.51 -16.32
C ARG A 117 -22.64 10.25 -16.46
N GLY A 118 -22.40 11.27 -15.63
CA GLY A 118 -21.14 12.03 -15.63
C GLY A 118 -19.95 11.32 -14.99
N ILE A 119 -20.14 10.13 -14.40
CA ILE A 119 -19.06 9.40 -13.73
C ILE A 119 -18.23 8.62 -14.74
N GLU A 120 -16.92 8.87 -14.73
CA GLU A 120 -15.93 8.18 -15.57
C GLU A 120 -15.17 7.15 -14.72
N LEU A 121 -15.45 5.86 -14.92
CA LEU A 121 -14.79 4.76 -14.19
C LEU A 121 -13.45 4.32 -14.83
N GLY A 122 -13.10 4.88 -15.99
CA GLY A 122 -11.94 4.45 -16.77
C GLY A 122 -12.12 3.07 -17.42
N PRO A 123 -11.07 2.55 -18.08
CA PRO A 123 -11.14 1.25 -18.74
C PRO A 123 -11.19 0.11 -17.72
N ALA A 124 -12.19 -0.77 -17.87
CA ALA A 124 -12.30 -1.99 -17.06
C ALA A 124 -11.09 -2.90 -17.31
N LYS A 125 -10.49 -3.41 -16.22
CA LYS A 125 -9.30 -4.27 -16.26
C LYS A 125 -9.72 -5.74 -16.19
N LYS A 126 -8.97 -6.60 -16.89
CA LYS A 126 -9.16 -8.05 -16.83
C LYS A 126 -8.74 -8.55 -15.45
N GLN A 127 -9.70 -9.05 -14.67
CA GLN A 127 -9.46 -9.69 -13.38
C GLN A 127 -8.89 -11.10 -13.61
N MET A 128 -7.58 -11.16 -13.82
CA MET A 128 -6.80 -12.38 -13.83
C MET A 128 -6.84 -13.01 -12.43
N ALA A 129 -7.18 -14.29 -12.32
CA ALA A 129 -7.03 -15.04 -11.08
C ALA A 129 -5.54 -15.32 -10.88
N THR A 130 -4.83 -14.29 -10.41
CA THR A 130 -3.42 -14.32 -10.08
C THR A 130 -3.19 -15.07 -8.76
N SER A 131 -3.45 -16.37 -8.75
CA SER A 131 -3.02 -17.22 -7.64
C SER A 131 -1.55 -17.57 -7.81
N GLU A 132 -1.16 -18.16 -8.92
CA GLU A 132 0.15 -18.78 -9.06
C GLU A 132 1.24 -17.76 -9.43
N LEU A 133 0.99 -16.95 -10.46
CA LEU A 133 2.03 -16.09 -11.05
C LEU A 133 2.39 -14.89 -10.17
N GLN A 134 1.42 -14.32 -9.42
CA GLN A 134 1.71 -13.28 -8.42
C GLN A 134 2.37 -13.87 -7.17
N LYS A 135 1.93 -15.03 -6.67
CA LYS A 135 2.61 -15.71 -5.56
C LYS A 135 4.05 -16.05 -5.94
N MET A 136 4.26 -16.53 -7.16
CA MET A 136 5.58 -16.87 -7.69
C MET A 136 6.45 -15.62 -7.89
N LYS A 137 5.89 -14.49 -8.39
CA LYS A 137 6.61 -13.21 -8.45
C LYS A 137 7.02 -12.70 -7.07
N VAL A 138 6.11 -12.72 -6.09
CA VAL A 138 6.39 -12.29 -4.70
C VAL A 138 7.44 -13.19 -4.05
N MET A 139 7.32 -14.50 -4.24
CA MET A 139 8.28 -15.48 -3.69
C MET A 139 9.68 -15.33 -4.34
N LEU A 140 9.72 -15.03 -5.64
CA LEU A 140 10.97 -14.82 -6.39
C LEU A 140 11.65 -13.50 -6.02
N GLU A 141 10.90 -12.41 -5.79
CA GLU A 141 11.46 -11.16 -5.26
C GLU A 141 12.01 -11.33 -3.84
N LYS A 142 11.27 -12.00 -2.95
CA LYS A 142 11.71 -12.29 -1.59
C LYS A 142 13.01 -13.11 -1.58
N SER A 143 13.09 -14.16 -2.40
CA SER A 143 14.29 -14.99 -2.52
C SER A 143 15.48 -14.22 -3.11
N ARG A 144 15.25 -13.30 -4.06
CA ARG A 144 16.29 -12.40 -4.59
C ARG A 144 16.83 -11.43 -3.55
N GLN A 145 15.97 -10.88 -2.68
CA GLN A 145 16.39 -9.98 -1.59
C GLN A 145 17.18 -10.73 -0.52
N GLU A 146 16.72 -11.91 -0.09
CA GLU A 146 17.45 -12.75 0.86
C GLU A 146 18.85 -13.13 0.36
N SER A 147 18.97 -13.45 -0.93
CA SER A 147 20.26 -13.76 -1.58
C SER A 147 21.22 -12.56 -1.57
N LYS A 148 20.72 -11.35 -1.89
CA LYS A 148 21.50 -10.10 -1.86
C LYS A 148 21.93 -9.73 -0.43
N SER A 149 21.06 -9.91 0.56
CA SER A 149 21.37 -9.63 1.96
C SER A 149 22.45 -10.58 2.49
N LYS A 150 22.35 -11.88 2.21
CA LYS A 150 23.39 -12.87 2.58
C LYS A 150 24.76 -12.56 1.97
N SER A 151 24.79 -12.21 0.68
CA SER A 151 26.04 -11.81 -0.01
C SER A 151 26.68 -10.55 0.60
N LYS A 152 25.86 -9.55 0.96
CA LYS A 152 26.33 -8.35 1.64
C LYS A 152 26.86 -8.65 3.04
N GLU A 153 26.16 -9.47 3.80
CA GLU A 153 26.56 -9.85 5.17
C GLU A 153 27.87 -10.64 5.17
N GLU A 154 28.07 -11.55 4.22
CA GLU A 154 29.33 -12.28 4.06
C GLU A 154 30.51 -11.36 3.67
N SER A 155 30.25 -10.36 2.82
CA SER A 155 31.25 -9.36 2.46
C SER A 155 31.62 -8.46 3.64
N LEU A 156 30.63 -8.10 4.47
CA LEU A 156 30.83 -7.30 5.67
C LEU A 156 31.71 -8.04 6.69
N ARG A 157 31.42 -9.33 6.95
CA ARG A 157 32.23 -10.16 7.87
C ARG A 157 33.69 -10.27 7.44
N LYS A 158 33.95 -10.47 6.14
CA LYS A 158 35.32 -10.49 5.60
C LYS A 158 36.02 -9.14 5.78
N LEU A 159 35.28 -8.03 5.66
CA LEU A 159 35.83 -6.70 5.87
C LEU A 159 36.16 -6.44 7.35
N GLU A 160 35.28 -6.86 8.26
CA GLU A 160 35.49 -6.79 9.72
C GLU A 160 36.71 -7.60 10.15
N GLU A 161 36.85 -8.83 9.64
CA GLU A 161 38.00 -9.69 9.94
C GLU A 161 39.32 -9.08 9.42
N ASN A 162 39.31 -8.50 8.21
CA ASN A 162 40.46 -7.79 7.66
C ASN A 162 40.83 -6.55 8.50
N LEU A 163 39.83 -5.80 8.95
CA LEU A 163 40.03 -4.61 9.77
C LEU A 163 40.64 -4.99 11.13
N HIS A 164 40.13 -6.05 11.76
CA HIS A 164 40.68 -6.59 13.01
C HIS A 164 42.15 -7.04 12.86
N ASN A 165 42.47 -7.71 11.75
CA ASN A 165 43.85 -8.12 11.44
C ASN A 165 44.78 -6.91 11.24
N LEU A 166 44.32 -5.85 10.56
CA LEU A 166 45.10 -4.62 10.37
C LEU A 166 45.34 -3.87 11.68
N GLU A 167 44.34 -3.75 12.55
CA GLU A 167 44.47 -3.13 13.87
C GLU A 167 45.47 -3.87 14.76
N SER A 168 45.39 -5.20 14.76
CA SER A 168 46.33 -6.06 15.49
C SER A 168 47.77 -5.83 15.03
N ARG A 169 47.96 -5.69 13.72
CA ARG A 169 49.27 -5.46 13.09
C ARG A 169 49.79 -4.04 13.36
N ALA A 170 48.91 -3.04 13.42
CA ALA A 170 49.25 -1.67 13.78
C ALA A 170 49.69 -1.56 15.25
N LYS A 171 48.96 -2.19 16.18
CA LYS A 171 49.33 -2.28 17.61
C LYS A 171 50.69 -2.95 17.80
N GLY A 172 50.95 -4.04 17.08
CA GLY A 172 52.25 -4.71 17.11
C GLY A 172 53.40 -3.82 16.62
N LYS A 173 53.19 -3.02 15.57
CA LYS A 173 54.18 -2.05 15.10
C LYS A 173 54.42 -0.94 16.12
N ASP A 174 53.36 -0.39 16.72
CA ASP A 174 53.45 0.68 17.71
C ASP A 174 54.25 0.25 18.96
N GLN A 175 54.03 -0.98 19.41
CA GLN A 175 54.81 -1.56 20.51
C GLN A 175 56.29 -1.73 20.13
N ASN A 176 56.57 -2.14 18.89
CA ASN A 176 57.94 -2.31 18.42
C ASN A 176 58.68 -0.95 18.32
N TYR A 177 58.01 0.11 17.86
CA TYR A 177 58.56 1.47 17.86
C TYR A 177 58.89 1.97 19.27
N LYS A 178 58.01 1.72 20.26
CA LYS A 178 58.28 2.07 21.67
C LYS A 178 59.52 1.35 22.20
N ASN A 179 59.62 0.04 21.97
CA ASN A 179 60.77 -0.76 22.38
C ASN A 179 62.07 -0.27 21.72
N GLN A 180 62.04 0.07 20.43
CA GLN A 180 63.19 0.63 19.72
C GLN A 180 63.60 2.00 20.29
N HIS A 181 62.61 2.85 20.61
CA HIS A 181 62.89 4.17 21.18
C HIS A 181 63.51 4.09 22.58
N GLU A 182 63.06 3.17 23.43
CA GLU A 182 63.71 2.89 24.72
C GLU A 182 65.15 2.42 24.55
N LYS A 183 65.40 1.53 23.58
CA LYS A 183 66.75 1.01 23.30
C LYS A 183 67.70 2.11 22.82
N ILE A 184 67.22 3.03 21.99
CA ILE A 184 67.99 4.20 21.54
C ILE A 184 68.37 5.07 22.75
N LYS A 185 67.41 5.38 23.62
CA LYS A 185 67.64 6.17 24.85
C LYS A 185 68.70 5.54 25.76
N GLU A 186 68.67 4.22 25.91
CA GLU A 186 69.65 3.49 26.71
C GLU A 186 71.06 3.56 26.10
N LEU A 187 71.18 3.38 24.78
CA LEU A 187 72.45 3.49 24.07
C LEU A 187 73.05 4.90 24.13
N GLU A 188 72.20 5.94 24.00
CA GLU A 188 72.61 7.35 24.17
C GLU A 188 73.16 7.61 25.58
N SER A 189 72.50 7.10 26.62
CA SER A 189 72.98 7.22 28.01
C SER A 189 74.33 6.54 28.22
N GLN A 190 74.52 5.33 27.67
CA GLN A 190 75.80 4.63 27.71
C GLN A 190 76.92 5.38 27.00
N LEU A 191 76.63 6.03 25.86
CA LEU A 191 77.59 6.85 25.13
C LEU A 191 78.04 8.08 25.93
N VAL A 192 77.10 8.77 26.61
CA VAL A 192 77.40 9.93 27.46
C VAL A 192 78.27 9.54 28.67
N LEU A 193 77.98 8.41 29.31
CA LEU A 193 78.82 7.88 30.39
C LEU A 193 80.23 7.58 29.89
N LYS A 194 80.34 6.95 28.72
CA LYS A 194 81.63 6.59 28.11
C LYS A 194 82.43 7.83 27.69
N SER A 195 81.79 8.89 27.19
CA SER A 195 82.47 10.15 26.86
C SER A 195 82.97 10.87 28.12
N ASN A 196 82.18 10.87 29.20
CA ASN A 196 82.58 11.48 30.47
C ASN A 196 83.77 10.76 31.12
N LEU A 197 83.80 9.43 31.06
CA LEU A 197 84.95 8.61 31.49
C LEU A 197 86.21 8.91 30.66
N HIS A 198 86.07 9.14 29.35
CA HIS A 198 87.20 9.47 28.49
C HIS A 198 87.77 10.87 28.81
N SER A 199 86.91 11.86 29.07
CA SER A 199 87.33 13.21 29.48
C SER A 199 87.97 13.30 30.88
N GLN A 200 87.81 12.28 31.72
CA GLN A 200 88.51 12.16 33.02
C GLN A 200 89.86 11.43 32.91
N SER A 201 90.14 10.77 31.79
CA SER A 201 91.41 10.06 31.53
C SER A 201 92.48 10.95 30.88
N GLU A 202 92.14 12.18 30.47
CA GLU A 202 93.04 13.13 29.78
C GLU A 202 93.49 14.32 30.65
N LYS A 203 93.36 14.23 31.99
CA LYS A 203 94.00 15.13 32.96
C LYS A 203 94.97 14.36 33.84
#